data_AF-A0AAE8U4N4-F1
#
_entry.id   AF-A0AAE8U4N4-F1
#
_cell.length_a   1.000
_cell.length_b   1.000
_cell.length_c   1.000
_cell.angle_alpha   90.00
_cell.angle_beta   90.00
_cell.angle_gamma   90.00
#
_symmetry.space_group_name_H-M   'P 1'
#
loop_
_entity.id
_entity.type
_entity.pdbx_description
1 polymer ?
#
loop_
_entity_poly.entity_id
_entity_poly.type
_entity_poly.pdbx_seq_one_letter_code
_entity_poly.pdbx_strand_id
1 'polypeptide(L)'
;MWGPVALWLLLQGSVGWGIFFAIWGLLLVSSIDNFLRPYLLNQNSNLPVLLGLFGLIGGVLAFGLIGPFLGPTLLAVAYNLFLEWAAAQTKDRIQSAAPIPASDQHLESSR
;
A
#
# COMPACT_ATOMS: atom_id res chain seq x y z
N MET A 1 27.20 -10.20 -2.59
CA MET A 1 28.53 -9.68 -2.19
C MET A 1 28.41 -8.95 -0.84
N TRP A 2 28.14 -9.68 0.26
CA TRP A 2 28.01 -9.12 1.63
C TRP A 2 28.66 -10.02 2.70
N GLY A 3 29.08 -11.23 2.30
CA GLY A 3 29.72 -12.22 3.17
C GLY A 3 30.91 -11.68 3.97
N PRO A 4 31.81 -10.85 3.40
CA PRO A 4 32.92 -10.28 4.17
C PRO A 4 32.48 -9.36 5.32
N VAL A 5 31.40 -8.57 5.12
CA VAL A 5 30.88 -7.64 6.14
C VAL A 5 30.14 -8.37 7.25
N ALA A 6 29.33 -9.39 6.91
CA ALA A 6 28.65 -10.24 7.88
C ALA A 6 29.67 -11.04 8.73
N LEU A 7 30.73 -11.54 8.09
CA LEU A 7 31.81 -12.25 8.78
C LEU A 7 32.60 -11.32 9.71
N TRP A 8 32.86 -10.07 9.30
CA TRP A 8 33.53 -9.07 10.13
C TRP A 8 32.71 -8.70 11.38
N LEU A 9 31.38 -8.53 11.26
CA LEU A 9 30.51 -8.23 12.40
C LEU A 9 30.42 -9.41 13.40
N LEU A 10 30.39 -10.65 12.90
CA LEU A 10 30.40 -11.85 13.73
C LEU A 10 31.70 -11.98 14.54
N LEU A 11 32.84 -11.60 13.95
CA LEU A 11 34.14 -11.56 14.62
C LEU A 11 34.24 -10.49 15.71
N GLN A 12 33.34 -9.50 15.72
CA GLN A 12 33.27 -8.42 16.71
C GLN A 12 32.50 -8.79 18.00
N GLY A 13 32.04 -10.04 18.12
CA GLY A 13 31.41 -10.57 19.35
C GLY A 13 29.95 -10.14 19.58
N SER A 14 29.38 -9.31 18.71
CA SER A 14 27.98 -8.88 18.75
C SER A 14 27.07 -9.80 17.93
N VAL A 15 26.99 -11.07 18.34
CA VAL A 15 26.30 -12.16 17.62
C VAL A 15 24.85 -11.79 17.25
N GLY A 16 24.13 -11.09 18.12
CA GLY A 16 22.76 -10.63 17.83
C GLY A 16 22.67 -9.63 16.67
N TRP A 17 23.57 -8.64 16.62
CA TRP A 17 23.62 -7.66 15.53
C TRP A 17 24.15 -8.26 14.23
N GLY A 18 25.10 -9.21 14.32
CA GLY A 18 25.62 -9.95 13.16
C GLY A 18 24.56 -10.80 12.46
N ILE A 19 23.74 -11.53 13.22
CA ILE A 19 22.65 -12.35 12.67
C ILE A 19 21.56 -11.46 12.07
N PHE A 20 21.22 -10.36 12.73
CA PHE A 20 20.26 -9.38 12.22
C PHE A 20 20.70 -8.83 10.86
N PHE A 21 21.94 -8.33 10.74
CA PHE A 21 22.46 -7.80 9.48
C PHE A 21 22.63 -8.88 8.40
N ALA A 22 22.95 -10.12 8.77
CA ALA A 22 23.05 -11.23 7.83
C ALA A 22 21.69 -11.58 7.22
N ILE A 23 20.65 -11.71 8.05
CA ILE A 23 19.28 -11.99 7.60
C ILE A 23 18.71 -10.80 6.82
N TRP A 24 18.92 -9.59 7.35
CA TRP A 24 18.47 -8.34 6.72
C TRP A 24 19.14 -8.12 5.37
N GLY A 25 20.47 -8.26 5.27
CA GLY A 25 21.20 -8.11 4.02
C GLY A 25 20.79 -9.15 2.98
N LEU A 26 20.49 -10.39 3.40
CA LEU A 26 20.08 -11.46 2.49
C LEU A 26 18.64 -11.28 1.99
N LEU A 27 17.71 -10.90 2.88
CA LEU A 27 16.30 -10.64 2.52
C LEU A 27 16.09 -9.33 1.77
N LEU A 28 16.77 -8.25 2.19
CA LEU A 28 16.55 -6.92 1.63
C LEU A 28 17.19 -6.77 0.25
N VAL A 29 18.39 -7.33 0.05
CA VAL A 29 19.06 -7.31 -1.26
C VAL A 29 18.30 -8.19 -2.26
N SER A 30 17.89 -9.40 -1.84
CA SER A 30 17.06 -10.25 -2.69
C SER A 30 15.69 -9.63 -2.99
N SER A 31 15.14 -8.82 -2.08
CA SER A 31 13.88 -8.10 -2.31
C SER A 31 14.05 -6.92 -3.26
N ILE A 32 15.12 -6.14 -3.13
CA ILE A 32 15.42 -4.99 -3.98
C ILE A 32 15.57 -5.45 -5.43
N ASP A 33 16.37 -6.48 -5.69
CA ASP A 33 16.53 -7.02 -7.05
C ASP A 33 15.22 -7.61 -7.62
N ASN A 34 14.34 -8.16 -6.77
CA ASN A 34 13.00 -8.64 -7.16
C ASN A 34 11.96 -7.53 -7.34
N PHE A 35 12.14 -6.35 -6.73
CA PHE A 35 11.22 -5.20 -6.82
C PHE A 35 11.54 -4.26 -7.99
N LEU A 36 12.82 -4.15 -8.36
CA LEU A 36 13.22 -3.35 -9.51
C LEU A 36 12.62 -3.88 -10.83
N ARG A 37 12.42 -5.20 -10.94
CA ARG A 37 11.89 -5.87 -12.13
C ARG A 37 10.41 -5.53 -12.43
N PRO A 38 9.47 -5.56 -11.47
CA PRO A 38 8.10 -5.09 -11.68
C PRO A 38 7.98 -3.56 -11.77
N TYR A 39 8.83 -2.80 -11.06
CA TYR A 39 8.77 -1.33 -11.06
C TYR A 39 9.13 -0.71 -12.43
N LEU A 40 10.09 -1.29 -13.14
CA LEU A 40 10.48 -0.81 -14.48
C LEU A 40 9.50 -1.23 -15.59
N LEU A 41 8.60 -2.18 -15.34
CA LEU A 41 7.68 -2.75 -16.35
C LEU A 41 6.22 -2.29 -16.18
N ASN A 42 5.79 -1.88 -14.99
CA ASN A 42 4.40 -1.47 -14.75
C ASN A 42 4.18 0.03 -14.97
N GLN A 43 4.10 0.37 -16.25
CA GLN A 43 3.45 1.57 -16.73
C GLN A 43 2.00 1.63 -16.20
N ASN A 44 1.58 2.81 -15.70
CA ASN A 44 0.20 3.31 -15.69
C ASN A 44 -0.64 3.37 -14.39
N SER A 45 -0.05 3.46 -13.20
CA SER A 45 -0.81 3.98 -12.03
C SER A 45 0.11 4.50 -10.91
N ASN A 46 0.35 5.81 -10.89
CA ASN A 46 1.40 6.47 -10.09
C ASN A 46 1.12 6.63 -8.58
N LEU A 47 0.13 5.95 -8.01
CA LEU A 47 -0.36 6.20 -6.63
C LEU A 47 -0.08 5.07 -5.61
N PRO A 48 -0.04 3.76 -5.94
CA PRO A 48 0.18 2.70 -4.95
C PRO A 48 1.61 2.61 -4.41
N VAL A 49 2.61 2.98 -5.21
CA VAL A 49 4.02 2.76 -4.84
C VAL A 49 4.50 3.74 -3.76
N LEU A 50 4.19 5.03 -3.90
CA LEU A 50 4.54 6.03 -2.91
C LEU A 50 3.88 5.73 -1.56
N LEU A 51 2.62 5.28 -1.60
CA LEU A 51 1.89 4.90 -0.40
C LEU A 51 2.50 3.66 0.24
N GLY A 52 2.87 2.64 -0.54
CA GLY A 52 3.60 1.48 -0.05
C GLY A 52 4.94 1.83 0.60
N LEU A 53 5.69 2.79 0.04
CA LEU A 53 6.96 3.26 0.58
C LEU A 53 6.77 4.01 1.90
N PHE A 54 5.77 4.90 1.99
CA PHE A 54 5.40 5.57 3.23
C PHE A 54 4.95 4.58 4.31
N GLY A 55 4.17 3.57 3.92
CA GLY A 55 3.74 2.49 4.82
C GLY A 55 4.94 1.67 5.32
N LEU A 56 5.90 1.35 4.46
CA LEU A 56 7.11 0.63 4.83
C LEU A 56 7.98 1.43 5.82
N ILE A 57 8.28 2.69 5.51
CA ILE A 57 9.10 3.56 6.36
C ILE A 57 8.39 3.83 7.69
N GLY A 58 7.12 4.21 7.64
CA GLY A 58 6.31 4.47 8.84
C GLY A 58 6.11 3.20 9.68
N GLY A 59 5.93 2.05 9.03
CA GLY A 59 5.79 0.75 9.68
C GLY A 59 7.04 0.35 10.44
N VAL A 60 8.22 0.49 9.84
CA VAL A 60 9.51 0.22 10.51
C VAL A 60 9.70 1.13 11.72
N LEU A 61 9.35 2.41 11.59
CA LEU A 61 9.47 3.37 12.70
C LEU A 61 8.48 3.09 13.84
N ALA A 62 7.26 2.65 13.53
CA ALA A 62 6.21 2.41 14.52
C ALA A 62 6.29 1.02 15.19
N PHE A 63 6.60 -0.02 14.42
CA PHE A 63 6.52 -1.42 14.84
C PHE A 63 7.86 -2.17 14.74
N GLY A 64 8.95 -1.48 14.41
CA GLY A 64 10.29 -2.07 14.31
C GLY A 64 10.37 -3.15 13.22
N LEU A 65 10.87 -4.32 13.59
CA LEU A 65 11.13 -5.44 12.68
C LEU A 65 9.90 -6.00 11.95
N ILE A 66 8.72 -5.93 12.57
CA ILE A 66 7.45 -6.42 11.98
C ILE A 66 6.83 -5.35 11.07
N GLY A 67 7.28 -4.10 11.25
CA GLY A 67 6.85 -2.92 10.52
C GLY A 67 6.81 -3.03 8.99
N PRO A 68 7.79 -3.65 8.32
CA PRO A 68 7.76 -3.83 6.86
C PRO A 68 6.57 -4.62 6.33
N PHE A 69 6.01 -5.53 7.14
CA PHE A 69 4.83 -6.30 6.77
C PHE A 69 3.55 -5.56 7.16
N LEU A 70 3.50 -5.04 8.39
CA LEU A 70 2.31 -4.36 8.91
C LEU A 70 2.05 -3.01 8.25
N GLY A 71 3.10 -2.24 7.99
CA GLY A 71 3.02 -0.85 7.55
C GLY A 71 2.31 -0.66 6.20
N PRO A 72 2.80 -1.28 5.11
CA PRO A 72 2.12 -1.19 3.80
C PRO A 72 0.70 -1.77 3.84
N THR A 73 0.48 -2.86 4.58
CA THR A 73 -0.85 -3.50 4.69
C THR A 73 -1.86 -2.62 5.40
N LEU A 74 -1.51 -2.05 6.57
CA LEU A 74 -2.41 -1.15 7.30
C LEU A 74 -2.73 0.09 6.47
N LEU A 75 -1.72 0.66 5.81
CA LEU A 75 -1.90 1.88 5.03
C LEU A 75 -2.75 1.65 3.78
N ALA A 76 -2.62 0.48 3.13
CA ALA A 76 -3.48 0.09 2.02
C ALA A 76 -4.94 -0.10 2.44
N VAL A 77 -5.20 -0.73 3.59
CA VAL A 77 -6.55 -0.89 4.13
C VAL A 77 -7.16 0.46 4.48
N ALA A 78 -6.42 1.33 5.17
CA ALA A 78 -6.88 2.67 5.51
C ALA A 78 -7.20 3.51 4.26
N TYR A 79 -6.35 3.42 3.23
CA TYR A 79 -6.58 4.10 1.96
C TYR A 79 -7.82 3.60 1.23
N ASN A 80 -8.02 2.28 1.16
CA ASN A 80 -9.22 1.70 0.56
C ASN A 80 -10.49 2.12 1.32
N LEU A 81 -10.45 2.12 2.66
CA LEU A 81 -11.59 2.56 3.47
C LEU A 81 -11.90 4.05 3.24
N PHE A 82 -10.85 4.88 3.14
CA PHE A 82 -11.00 6.31 2.82
C PHE A 82 -11.60 6.53 1.44
N LEU A 83 -11.16 5.77 0.44
CA LEU A 83 -11.66 5.86 -0.94
C LEU A 83 -13.13 5.44 -1.02
N GLU A 84 -13.51 4.34 -0.35
CA GLU A 84 -14.89 3.87 -0.27
C GLU A 84 -15.79 4.91 0.41
N TRP A 85 -15.34 5.46 1.54
CA TRP A 85 -16.06 6.52 2.24
C TRP A 85 -16.23 7.78 1.37
N ALA A 86 -15.19 8.22 0.68
CA ALA A 86 -15.26 9.35 -0.24
C ALA A 86 -16.20 9.08 -1.42
N ALA A 87 -16.24 7.85 -1.93
CA ALA A 87 -17.12 7.43 -3.02
C ALA A 87 -18.59 7.29 -2.59
N ALA A 88 -18.85 6.82 -1.36
CA ALA A 88 -20.20 6.66 -0.80
C ALA A 88 -21.00 7.97 -0.83
N GLN A 89 -20.35 9.11 -0.58
CA GLN A 89 -20.96 10.45 -0.62
C GLN A 89 -21.53 10.82 -2.01
N THR A 90 -20.98 10.24 -3.08
CA THR A 90 -21.44 10.48 -4.47
C THR A 90 -22.67 9.63 -4.81
N LYS A 91 -22.75 8.40 -4.28
CA LYS A 91 -23.84 7.47 -4.57
C LYS A 91 -25.18 7.95 -4.01
N ASP A 92 -25.19 8.50 -2.80
CA ASP A 92 -26.40 9.03 -2.16
C ASP A 92 -27.00 10.24 -2.91
N ARG A 93 -26.14 11.09 -3.51
CA ARG A 93 -26.57 12.23 -4.32
C ARG A 93 -27.27 11.80 -5.61
N ILE A 94 -26.75 10.78 -6.29
CA ILE A 94 -27.30 10.30 -7.57
C ILE A 94 -28.61 9.53 -7.33
N GLN A 95 -28.71 8.75 -6.24
CA GLN A 95 -29.93 8.03 -5.88
C GLN A 95 -31.07 8.98 -5.46
N SER A 96 -30.75 10.07 -4.78
CA SER A 96 -31.72 11.09 -4.36
C SER A 96 -32.18 12.00 -5.51
N ALA A 97 -31.39 12.06 -6.60
CA ALA A 97 -31.74 12.75 -7.84
C ALA A 97 -32.42 11.83 -8.87
N ALA A 98 -32.95 10.66 -8.43
CA ALA A 98 -33.70 9.76 -9.29
C ALA A 98 -34.74 10.56 -10.10
N PRO A 99 -34.80 10.39 -11.44
CA PRO A 99 -35.75 11.10 -12.28
C PRO A 99 -37.16 10.98 -11.71
N ILE A 100 -37.82 12.12 -11.54
CA ILE A 100 -39.23 12.18 -11.14
C ILE A 100 -39.97 11.17 -12.03
N PRO A 101 -40.63 10.14 -11.46
CA PRO A 101 -41.34 9.17 -12.27
C PRO A 101 -42.33 9.95 -13.12
N ALA A 102 -42.26 9.74 -14.43
CA ALA A 102 -43.09 10.40 -15.42
C ALA A 102 -44.54 9.88 -15.36
N SER A 103 -45.15 9.87 -14.17
CA SER A 103 -46.58 9.55 -13.99
C SER A 103 -47.49 10.65 -14.52
N ASP A 104 -46.95 11.84 -14.82
CA ASP A 104 -47.76 13.01 -15.15
C ASP A 104 -47.80 13.34 -16.66
N GLN A 105 -46.99 12.67 -17.49
CA GLN A 105 -47.02 12.90 -18.95
C GLN A 105 -48.19 12.23 -19.68
N HIS A 106 -48.99 11.42 -18.98
CA HIS A 106 -50.16 10.72 -19.55
C HIS A 106 -51.49 11.49 -19.39
N LEU A 107 -51.52 12.59 -18.64
CA LEU A 107 -52.75 13.36 -18.37
C LEU A 107 -52.92 14.59 -19.29
N GLU A 108 -51.87 15.00 -20.01
CA GLU A 108 -51.91 16.19 -20.89
C GLU A 108 -52.28 15.88 -22.34
N SER A 109 -52.15 14.62 -22.79
CA SER A 109 -52.55 14.20 -24.16
C SER A 109 -54.06 14.03 -24.35
N SER A 110 -54.87 14.25 -23.31
CA SER A 110 -56.32 13.97 -23.30
C SER A 110 -57.20 15.21 -23.12
N ARG A 111 -56.65 16.42 -23.28
CA ARG A 111 -57.39 17.68 -23.24
C ARG A 111 -57.30 18.46 -24.54
#